data_AF-A0A015KJ69-F1
#
_entry.id   AF-A0A015KJ69-F1
#
_cell.length_a   1.000
_cell.length_b   1.000
_cell.length_c   1.000
_cell.angle_alpha   90.00
_cell.angle_beta   90.00
_cell.angle_gamma   90.00
#
_symmetry.space_group_name_H-M   'P 1'
#
loop_
_entity.id
_entity.type
_entity.pdbx_description
1 polymer ?
#
loop_
_entity_poly.entity_id
_entity_poly.type
_entity_poly.pdbx_seq_one_letter_code
_entity_poly.pdbx_strand_id
1 'polypeptide(L)'
;MLTEKSQWNNLYHSLKDKVTSDIMEIHEKYKTPTHYKNFMSTIVLTNENALRVENDNRRTVFLDVSPTRKGDLNYFKKLSDAMKYPGASEAFYAYLRAIADAYLDFNGNLPPMTTSK
;
A
#
# COMPACT_ATOMS: atom_id res chain seq x y z
N MET A 1 -2.95 28.66 -1.10
CA MET A 1 -3.18 28.52 0.36
C MET A 1 -1.99 27.77 0.97
N LEU A 2 -1.45 28.23 2.09
CA LEU A 2 -0.30 27.61 2.80
C LEU A 2 -0.71 26.38 3.65
N THR A 3 -2.02 26.19 3.87
CA THR A 3 -2.62 25.18 4.76
C THR A 3 -2.68 23.77 4.16
N GLU A 4 -2.91 23.63 2.85
CA GLU A 4 -3.01 22.30 2.24
C GLU A 4 -1.66 21.57 2.20
N LYS A 5 -0.58 22.28 1.86
CA LYS A 5 0.76 21.69 1.76
C LYS A 5 1.28 21.17 3.11
N SER A 6 1.00 21.87 4.22
CA SER A 6 1.40 21.41 5.55
C SER A 6 0.60 20.20 6.02
N GLN A 7 -0.70 20.12 5.67
CA GLN A 7 -1.54 18.97 5.97
C GLN A 7 -1.04 17.68 5.29
N TRP A 8 -0.65 17.76 4.01
CA TRP A 8 -0.10 16.61 3.28
C TRP A 8 1.22 16.11 3.86
N ASN A 9 2.10 17.02 4.26
CA ASN A 9 3.37 16.64 4.90
C ASN A 9 3.13 15.97 6.24
N ASN A 10 2.22 16.50 7.06
CA ASN A 10 1.87 15.91 8.36
C ASN A 10 1.26 14.52 8.21
N LEU A 11 0.39 14.32 7.21
CA LEU A 11 -0.17 13.01 6.90
C LEU A 11 0.93 12.01 6.55
N TYR A 12 1.87 12.39 5.69
CA TYR A 12 2.96 11.51 5.28
C TYR A 12 3.91 11.17 6.43
N HIS A 13 4.22 12.13 7.31
CA HIS A 13 4.98 11.86 8.54
C HIS A 13 4.24 10.88 9.46
N SER A 14 2.94 11.10 9.71
CA SER A 14 2.14 10.17 10.52
C SER A 14 2.08 8.76 9.91
N LEU A 15 2.03 8.67 8.57
CA LEU A 15 2.06 7.40 7.86
C LEU A 15 3.42 6.71 7.98
N LYS A 16 4.53 7.44 7.84
CA LYS A 16 5.90 6.91 8.03
C LYS A 16 6.06 6.28 9.40
N ASP A 17 5.61 6.98 10.44
CA ASP A 17 5.74 6.51 11.82
C ASP A 17 4.91 5.24 12.04
N LYS A 18 3.69 5.20 11.51
CA LYS A 18 2.81 4.02 11.57
C LYS A 18 3.34 2.82 10.79
N VAL A 19 4.07 3.03 9.69
CA VAL A 19 4.69 1.94 8.91
C VAL A 19 5.96 1.42 9.58
N THR A 20 6.68 2.26 10.31
CA THR A 20 8.01 1.92 10.87
C THR A 20 7.96 1.46 12.32
N SER A 21 6.97 1.90 13.11
CA SER A 21 6.91 1.57 14.53
C SER A 21 6.70 0.07 14.77
N ASP A 22 7.46 -0.53 15.68
CA ASP A 22 7.27 -1.93 16.09
C ASP A 22 5.99 -2.14 16.93
N ILE A 23 5.47 -1.06 17.52
CA ILE A 23 4.31 -1.07 18.41
C ILE A 23 3.28 -0.07 17.90
N MET A 24 2.03 -0.51 17.82
CA MET A 24 0.88 0.34 17.49
C MET A 24 -0.03 0.45 18.70
N GLU A 25 -0.35 1.69 19.07
CA GLU A 25 -1.36 2.00 20.08
C GLU A 25 -2.73 2.14 19.40
N ILE A 26 -3.73 1.38 19.86
CA ILE A 26 -5.09 1.42 19.33
C ILE A 26 -6.01 2.07 20.36
N HIS A 27 -6.68 3.13 19.94
CA HIS A 27 -7.66 3.88 20.72
C HIS A 27 -9.06 3.50 20.24
N GLU A 28 -9.61 2.43 20.80
CA GLU A 28 -11.00 2.05 20.53
C GLU A 28 -11.98 2.96 21.28
N LYS A 29 -13.13 3.24 20.67
CA LYS A 29 -14.14 4.13 21.27
C LYS A 29 -14.58 3.62 22.64
N TYR A 30 -14.51 4.49 23.66
CA TYR A 30 -14.86 4.19 25.06
C TYR A 30 -14.06 3.06 25.72
N LYS A 31 -12.87 2.75 25.21
CA LYS A 31 -11.95 1.78 25.82
C LYS A 31 -10.62 2.44 26.15
N THR A 32 -9.89 1.83 27.07
CA THR A 32 -8.52 2.23 27.38
C THR A 32 -7.60 1.90 26.21
N PRO A 33 -6.67 2.80 25.83
CA PRO A 33 -5.69 2.53 24.80
C PRO A 33 -4.90 1.25 25.07
N THR A 34 -4.66 0.45 24.03
CA THR A 34 -3.93 -0.81 24.13
C THR A 34 -2.78 -0.85 23.13
N HIS A 35 -1.66 -1.41 23.56
CA HIS A 35 -0.44 -1.54 22.75
C HIS A 35 -0.37 -2.92 22.11
N TYR A 36 -0.16 -2.97 20.81
CA TYR A 36 -0.01 -4.20 20.04
C TYR A 36 1.30 -4.17 19.25
N LYS A 37 1.87 -5.34 18.98
CA LYS A 37 2.95 -5.45 17.98
C LYS A 37 2.38 -5.06 16.61
N ASN A 38 3.09 -4.20 15.91
CA ASN A 38 2.67 -3.72 14.60
C ASN A 38 3.02 -4.74 13.51
N PHE A 39 2.02 -5.11 12.72
CA PHE A 39 2.16 -5.96 11.53
C PHE A 39 1.54 -5.31 10.30
N MET A 40 1.28 -4.00 10.35
CA MET A 40 0.56 -3.29 9.31
C MET A 40 1.43 -3.12 8.07
N SER A 41 0.87 -3.48 6.92
CA SER A 41 1.37 -3.10 5.60
C SER A 41 0.29 -2.26 4.92
N THR A 42 0.68 -1.13 4.31
CA THR A 42 -0.29 -0.17 3.77
C THR A 42 -0.18 -0.08 2.25
N ILE A 43 -1.31 -0.21 1.56
CA ILE A 43 -1.45 0.08 0.13
C ILE A 43 -2.26 1.38 0.00
N VAL A 44 -1.70 2.39 -0.66
CA VAL A 44 -2.36 3.68 -0.90
C VAL A 44 -2.76 3.78 -2.37
N LEU A 45 -4.04 4.06 -2.61
CA LEU A 45 -4.60 4.27 -3.94
C LEU A 45 -4.96 5.75 -4.10
N THR A 46 -4.43 6.40 -5.11
CA THR A 46 -4.67 7.83 -5.38
C THR A 46 -4.69 8.11 -6.88
N ASN A 47 -5.56 9.01 -7.31
CA ASN A 47 -5.58 9.55 -8.67
C ASN A 47 -4.70 10.80 -8.83
N GLU A 48 -4.18 11.31 -7.71
CA GLU A 48 -3.38 12.53 -7.61
C GLU A 48 -2.00 12.22 -7.05
N ASN A 49 -1.04 13.14 -7.26
CA ASN A 49 0.28 13.10 -6.63
C ASN A 49 0.20 13.50 -5.14
N ALA A 50 -0.44 12.63 -4.34
CA ALA A 50 -0.85 12.93 -2.97
C ALA A 50 0.26 12.73 -1.92
N LEU A 51 1.27 11.90 -2.21
CA LEU A 51 2.37 11.61 -1.28
C LEU A 51 3.67 12.23 -1.79
N ARG A 52 4.18 13.22 -1.06
CA ARG A 52 5.51 13.78 -1.28
C ARG A 52 6.53 12.96 -0.51
N VAL A 53 7.22 12.09 -1.24
CA VAL A 53 8.25 11.22 -0.70
C VAL A 53 9.62 11.87 -0.87
N GLU A 54 10.48 11.76 0.15
CA GLU A 54 11.87 12.21 0.09
C GLU A 54 12.70 11.24 -0.77
N ASN A 55 13.73 11.76 -1.45
CA ASN A 55 14.57 10.97 -2.37
C ASN A 55 15.24 9.74 -1.72
N ASP A 56 15.55 9.79 -0.41
CA ASP A 56 16.16 8.65 0.34
C ASP A 56 15.11 7.77 1.04
N ASN A 57 13.83 7.84 0.65
CA ASN A 57 12.81 7.02 1.29
C ASN A 57 12.94 5.55 0.87
N ARG A 58 13.20 4.68 1.85
CA ARG A 58 13.27 3.21 1.67
C ARG A 58 11.98 2.49 2.03
N ARG A 59 10.90 3.22 2.31
CA ARG A 59 9.66 2.67 2.90
C ARG A 59 8.46 2.68 1.96
N THR A 60 8.59 3.23 0.75
CA THR A 60 7.48 3.38 -0.19
C THR A 60 7.94 3.04 -1.60
N VAL A 61 7.13 2.26 -2.31
CA VAL A 61 7.25 1.97 -3.73
C VAL A 61 6.14 2.73 -4.45
N PHE A 62 6.50 3.48 -5.49
CA PHE A 62 5.53 4.05 -6.42
C PHE A 62 5.37 3.12 -7.61
N LEU A 63 4.14 2.65 -7.80
CA LEU A 63 3.78 1.80 -8.93
C LEU A 63 3.14 2.66 -10.01
N ASP A 64 3.84 2.81 -11.13
CA ASP A 64 3.27 3.44 -12.32
C ASP A 64 2.33 2.47 -13.02
N VAL A 65 1.05 2.82 -13.05
CA VAL A 65 0.05 2.06 -13.77
C VAL A 65 -0.12 2.66 -15.15
N SER A 66 0.00 1.84 -16.18
CA SER A 66 -0.18 2.28 -17.56
C SER A 66 -1.60 2.84 -17.79
N PRO A 67 -1.74 3.99 -18.48
CA PRO A 67 -3.04 4.57 -18.80
C PRO A 67 -3.77 3.82 -19.93
N THR A 68 -3.19 2.77 -20.53
CA THR A 68 -3.75 2.08 -21.71
C THR A 68 -5.20 1.61 -21.55
N ARG A 69 -5.62 1.26 -20.32
CA ARG A 69 -6.99 0.80 -20.04
C ARG A 69 -7.89 1.87 -19.42
N LYS A 70 -7.43 3.12 -19.31
CA LYS A 70 -8.22 4.20 -18.71
C LYS A 70 -9.51 4.42 -19.51
N GLY A 71 -10.66 4.30 -18.83
CA GLY A 71 -11.98 4.41 -19.45
C GLY A 71 -12.50 3.16 -20.15
N ASP A 72 -11.73 2.06 -20.21
CA ASP A 72 -12.18 0.79 -20.80
C ASP A 72 -13.12 0.04 -19.85
N LEU A 73 -14.39 0.47 -19.83
CA LEU A 73 -15.42 -0.08 -18.95
C LEU A 73 -15.65 -1.57 -19.19
N ASN A 74 -15.51 -2.03 -20.45
CA ASN A 74 -15.71 -3.43 -20.81
C ASN A 74 -14.60 -4.31 -20.22
N TYR A 75 -13.35 -3.85 -20.28
CA TYR A 75 -12.23 -4.52 -19.64
C TYR A 75 -12.44 -4.62 -18.13
N PHE A 76 -12.73 -3.50 -17.46
CA PHE A 76 -12.90 -3.49 -16.00
C PHE A 76 -14.12 -4.26 -15.53
N LYS A 77 -15.20 -4.33 -16.32
CA LYS A 77 -16.34 -5.20 -16.03
C LYS A 77 -15.93 -6.67 -16.04
N LYS A 78 -15.25 -7.13 -17.10
CA LYS A 78 -14.73 -8.50 -17.17
C LYS A 78 -13.79 -8.83 -16.01
N LEU A 79 -12.90 -7.89 -15.65
CA LEU A 79 -12.01 -8.05 -14.52
C LEU A 79 -12.79 -8.17 -13.19
N SER A 80 -13.79 -7.31 -12.99
CA SER A 80 -14.66 -7.35 -11.80
C SER A 80 -15.39 -8.68 -11.68
N ASP A 81 -15.91 -9.21 -12.79
CA ASP A 81 -16.63 -10.47 -12.82
C ASP A 81 -15.68 -11.65 -12.56
N ALA A 82 -14.46 -11.63 -13.13
CA ALA A 82 -13.44 -12.65 -12.86
C ALA A 82 -13.00 -12.69 -11.39
N MET A 83 -12.84 -11.52 -10.74
CA MET A 83 -12.49 -11.45 -9.31
C MET A 83 -13.58 -12.00 -8.39
N LYS A 84 -14.85 -12.07 -8.84
CA LYS A 84 -15.98 -12.61 -8.07
C LYS A 84 -16.16 -14.11 -8.23
N TYR A 85 -15.40 -14.76 -9.12
CA TYR A 85 -15.52 -16.19 -9.34
C TYR A 85 -15.19 -16.97 -8.04
N PRO A 86 -15.98 -17.98 -7.65
CA PRO A 86 -15.70 -18.78 -6.46
C PRO A 86 -14.28 -19.38 -6.52
N GLY A 87 -13.51 -19.19 -5.46
CA GLY A 87 -12.12 -19.68 -5.39
C GLY A 87 -11.07 -18.78 -6.07
N ALA A 88 -11.45 -17.66 -6.70
CA ALA A 88 -10.47 -16.73 -7.28
C ALA A 88 -9.49 -16.16 -6.24
N SER A 89 -10.00 -15.81 -5.05
CA SER A 89 -9.18 -15.35 -3.92
C SER A 89 -8.23 -16.43 -3.39
N GLU A 90 -8.70 -17.66 -3.29
CA GLU A 90 -7.92 -18.81 -2.83
C GLU A 90 -6.81 -19.16 -3.84
N ALA A 91 -7.14 -19.19 -5.12
CA ALA A 91 -6.17 -19.40 -6.19
C ALA A 91 -5.11 -18.29 -6.22
N PHE A 92 -5.53 -17.03 -6.06
CA PHE A 92 -4.60 -15.91 -5.98
C PHE A 92 -3.69 -15.99 -4.75
N TYR A 93 -4.24 -16.36 -3.59
CA TYR A 93 -3.44 -16.59 -2.38
C TYR A 93 -2.44 -17.74 -2.56
N ALA A 94 -2.86 -18.86 -3.13
CA ALA A 94 -1.99 -20.00 -3.42
C ALA A 94 -0.84 -19.61 -4.36
N TYR A 95 -1.13 -18.79 -5.37
CA TYR A 95 -0.12 -18.22 -6.25
C TYR A 95 0.88 -17.34 -5.50
N LEU A 96 0.42 -16.43 -4.63
CA LEU A 96 1.30 -15.60 -3.80
C LEU A 96 2.15 -16.44 -2.84
N ARG A 97 1.58 -17.49 -2.25
CA ARG A 97 2.30 -18.45 -1.41
C ARG A 97 3.41 -19.17 -2.17
N ALA A 98 3.12 -19.67 -3.37
CA ALA A 98 4.12 -20.32 -4.21
C ALA A 98 5.29 -19.39 -4.55
N ILE A 99 5.03 -18.09 -4.78
CA ILE A 99 6.07 -17.09 -4.96
C ILE A 99 6.88 -16.92 -3.67
N ALA A 100 6.22 -16.72 -2.53
CA ALA A 100 6.93 -16.53 -1.25
C ALA A 100 7.82 -17.72 -0.89
N ASP A 101 7.36 -18.95 -1.17
CA ASP A 101 8.11 -20.17 -0.91
C ASP A 101 9.31 -20.34 -1.89
N ALA A 102 9.20 -19.79 -3.11
CA ALA A 102 10.27 -19.83 -4.11
C ALA A 102 11.38 -18.79 -3.87
N TYR A 103 11.07 -17.66 -3.21
CA TYR A 103 11.99 -16.54 -3.00
C TYR A 103 12.21 -16.25 -1.50
N LEU A 104 12.80 -17.22 -0.79
CA LEU A 104 13.05 -17.13 0.66
C LEU A 104 14.01 -16.00 1.06
N ASP A 105 14.88 -15.57 0.14
CA ASP A 105 15.88 -14.53 0.32
C ASP A 105 15.38 -13.13 -0.08
N PHE A 106 14.11 -13.00 -0.49
CA PHE A 106 13.55 -11.72 -0.90
C PHE A 106 13.55 -10.71 0.26
N ASN A 107 14.34 -9.64 0.11
CA ASN A 107 14.37 -8.54 1.05
C ASN A 107 13.33 -7.47 0.70
N GLY A 108 12.14 -7.59 1.29
CA GLY A 108 11.05 -6.62 1.13
C GLY A 108 11.33 -5.20 1.66
N ASN A 109 12.44 -5.00 2.39
CA ASN A 109 12.82 -3.68 2.93
C ASN A 109 13.64 -2.82 1.94
N LEU A 110 13.98 -3.36 0.76
CA LEU A 110 14.72 -2.65 -0.27
C LEU A 110 13.79 -2.40 -1.47
N PRO A 111 13.01 -1.31 -1.46
CA PRO A 111 12.17 -0.99 -2.60
C PRO A 111 13.04 -0.65 -3.82
N PRO A 112 12.71 -1.14 -5.02
CA PRO A 112 13.39 -0.74 -6.24
C PRO A 112 13.16 0.76 -6.50
N MET A 113 14.16 1.43 -7.08
CA MET A 113 13.98 2.79 -7.60
C MET A 113 13.16 2.69 -8.90
N THR A 114 11.95 3.24 -8.90
CA THR A 114 11.10 3.37 -10.09
C THR A 114 11.27 4.76 -10.70
N THR A 115 10.94 4.91 -11.98
CA THR A 115 11.09 6.18 -12.71
C THR A 115 10.26 7.33 -12.14
N SER A 116 9.17 7.01 -11.44
CA SER A 116 8.29 7.98 -10.77
C SER A 116 8.69 8.33 -9.33
N LYS A 117 9.83 7.81 -8.86
CA LYS A 117 10.40 8.17 -7.56
C LYS A 117 11.40 9.30 -7.68
#